data_AF-A0A3A0F6K7-F1
#
_entry.id   AF-A0A3A0F6K7-F1
#
_cell.length_a   1.000
_cell.length_b   1.000
_cell.length_c   1.000
_cell.angle_alpha   90.00
_cell.angle_beta   90.00
_cell.angle_gamma   90.00
#
_symmetry.space_group_name_H-M   'P 1'
#
loop_
_entity.id
_entity.type
_entity.pdbx_description
1 polymer ?
#
loop_
_entity_poly.entity_id
_entity_poly.type
_entity_poly.pdbx_seq_one_letter_code
_entity_poly.pdbx_strand_id
1 'polypeptide(L)' 'MKTTLELPDDLARRIRMRAAARDQKLKDAIAQLLEIGLAHAPAAESRVRPPKPVKLARRKIVDIDQIEAAIAAGRD' A
#
# COMPACT_ATOMS: atom_id res chain seq x y z
N MET A 1 19.35 11.82 -21.55
CA MET A 1 18.67 13.13 -21.48
C MET A 1 19.12 13.81 -20.19
N LYS A 2 19.28 15.14 -20.14
CA LYS A 2 19.63 15.85 -18.90
C LYS A 2 18.34 16.37 -18.26
N THR A 3 18.05 15.90 -17.06
CA THR A 3 16.87 16.30 -16.31
C THR A 3 17.32 16.93 -15.00
N THR A 4 16.71 18.05 -14.64
CA THR A 4 16.91 18.68 -13.34
C THR A 4 15.75 18.25 -12.44
N LEU A 5 16.06 17.74 -11.26
CA LEU A 5 15.08 17.31 -10.27
C LEU A 5 15.28 18.13 -9.00
N GLU A 6 14.22 18.74 -8.50
CA GLU A 6 14.23 19.37 -7.18
C GLU A 6 14.01 18.28 -6.13
N LEU A 7 14.94 18.18 -5.17
CA LEU A 7 14.91 17.20 -4.10
C LEU A 7 15.23 17.89 -2.78
N PRO A 8 14.59 17.48 -1.67
CA PRO A 8 15.01 17.93 -0.34
C PRO A 8 16.47 17.57 -0.07
N ASP A 9 17.22 18.50 0.54
CA ASP A 9 18.66 18.36 0.77
C ASP A 9 19.02 17.07 1.52
N ASP A 10 18.23 16.71 2.55
CA ASP A 10 18.43 15.49 3.32
C ASP A 10 18.26 14.23 2.47
N LEU A 11 17.34 14.24 1.50
CA LEU A 11 17.17 13.13 0.57
C LEU A 11 18.36 13.05 -0.39
N ALA A 12 18.77 14.18 -0.97
CA ALA A 12 19.92 14.25 -1.85
C ALA A 12 21.21 13.81 -1.14
N ARG A 13 21.38 14.13 0.15
CA ARG A 13 22.52 13.67 0.97
C ARG A 13 22.51 12.16 1.14
N ARG A 14 21.36 11.57 1.49
CA ARG A 14 21.21 10.12 1.65
C ARG A 14 21.50 9.35 0.36
N ILE A 15 21.02 9.84 -0.78
CA ILE A 15 21.29 9.22 -2.08
C ILE A 15 22.78 9.29 -2.42
N ARG A 16 23.45 10.42 -2.15
CA ARG A 16 24.90 10.58 -2.34
C ARG A 16 25.70 9.59 -1.48
N MET A 17 25.37 9.44 -0.20
CA MET A 17 26.03 8.46 0.67
C MET A 17 25.83 7.02 0.17
N ARG A 18 24.63 6.69 -0.30
CA ARG A 18 24.31 5.37 -0.86
C ARG A 18 25.12 5.08 -2.13
N ALA A 19 25.31 6.09 -2.98
CA ALA A 19 26.09 5.96 -4.20
C ALA A 19 27.59 5.77 -3.89
N ALA A 20 28.13 6.55 -2.95
CA ALA A 20 29.50 6.42 -2.48
C ALA A 20 29.77 5.03 -1.85
N ALA A 21 28.86 4.53 -1.02
CA ALA A 21 28.99 3.22 -0.39
C ALA A 21 28.97 2.04 -1.38
N ARG A 22 28.48 2.25 -2.61
CA ARG A 22 28.43 1.24 -3.68
C ARG A 22 29.43 1.52 -4.80
N ASP A 23 30.34 2.49 -4.60
CA ASP A 23 31.29 2.97 -5.61
C ASP A 23 30.62 3.29 -6.96
N GLN A 24 29.43 3.90 -6.89
CA GLN A 24 28.56 4.17 -8.04
C GLN A 24 28.43 5.67 -8.28
N LYS A 25 28.32 6.08 -9.54
CA LYS A 25 28.02 7.48 -9.88
C LYS A 25 26.59 7.84 -9.44
N LEU A 26 26.42 9.06 -8.95
CA LEU A 26 25.13 9.56 -8.45
C LEU A 26 23.99 9.43 -9.48
N LYS A 27 24.27 9.74 -10.75
CA LYS A 27 23.29 9.64 -11.84
C LYS A 27 22.77 8.20 -12.04
N ASP A 28 23.65 7.21 -11.88
CA ASP A 28 23.32 5.80 -12.10
C ASP A 28 22.54 5.26 -10.89
N ALA A 29 22.94 5.68 -9.69
CA ALA A 29 22.20 5.38 -8.46
C ALA A 29 20.78 5.97 -8.48
N ILE A 30 20.62 7.21 -8.96
CA ILE A 30 19.30 7.85 -9.12
C ILE A 30 18.46 7.07 -10.14
N ALA A 31 19.01 6.71 -11.30
CA ALA A 31 18.29 5.96 -12.32
C ALA A 31 17.75 4.62 -11.76
N GLN A 32 18.60 3.84 -11.09
CA GLN A 32 18.18 2.58 -10.49
C GLN A 32 17.12 2.75 -9.40
N LEU A 33 17.25 3.77 -8.56
CA LEU A 33 16.25 4.04 -7.52
C LEU A 33 14.89 4.40 -8.13
N LEU A 34 14.88 5.17 -9.23
CA LEU A 34 13.65 5.51 -9.94
C LEU A 34 13.04 4.28 -10.63
N GLU A 35 13.84 3.43 -11.27
CA GLU A 35 13.36 2.18 -11.89
C GLU A 35 12.74 1.23 -10.84
N ILE A 36 13.42 1.03 -9.71
CA ILE A 36 12.90 0.23 -8.60
C ILE A 36 11.60 0.84 -8.07
N GLY A 37 11.57 2.17 -7.90
CA GLY A 37 10.41 2.90 -7.45
C GLY A 37 9.22 2.75 -8.40
N LEU A 38 9.43 2.79 -9.71
CA LEU A 38 8.38 2.57 -10.71
C LEU A 38 7.90 1.12 -10.74
N ALA A 39 8.79 0.14 -10.55
CA ALA A 39 8.43 -1.27 -10.51
C ALA A 39 7.62 -1.66 -9.26
N HIS A 40 7.84 -0.96 -8.13
CA HIS A 40 7.13 -1.18 -6.87
C HIS A 40 6.04 -0.15 -6.61
N ALA A 41 5.88 0.84 -7.49
CA ALA A 41 4.80 1.79 -7.40
C ALA A 41 3.49 0.99 -7.42
N PRO A 42 2.59 1.19 -6.44
CA PRO A 42 1.28 0.58 -6.52
C PRO A 42 0.68 1.02 -7.84
N ALA A 43 0.31 0.06 -8.69
CA ALA A 43 -0.37 0.35 -9.95
C ALA A 43 -1.51 1.30 -9.63
N ALA A 44 -1.46 2.52 -10.20
CA ALA A 44 -2.36 3.63 -9.91
C ALA A 44 -3.75 3.08 -9.67
N GLU A 45 -4.18 3.12 -8.39
CA GLU A 45 -5.30 2.37 -7.82
C GLU A 45 -6.07 1.58 -8.86
N SER A 46 -5.65 0.34 -9.13
CA SER A 46 -6.57 -0.59 -9.77
C SER A 46 -7.74 -0.62 -8.82
N ARG A 47 -8.83 0.08 -9.17
CA ARG A 47 -10.05 0.18 -8.38
C ARG A 47 -10.39 -1.25 -8.01
N VAL A 48 -10.03 -1.64 -6.79
CA VAL A 48 -10.25 -3.01 -6.32
C VAL A 48 -11.75 -3.09 -6.28
N ARG A 49 -12.33 -3.65 -7.34
CA ARG A 49 -13.78 -3.77 -7.41
C ARG A 49 -14.15 -4.59 -6.20
N PRO A 50 -15.00 -4.07 -5.29
CA PRO A 50 -15.41 -4.86 -4.16
C PRO A 50 -15.96 -6.19 -4.69
N PRO A 51 -15.63 -7.32 -4.05
CA PRO A 51 -16.13 -8.61 -4.49
C PRO A 51 -17.66 -8.55 -4.57
N LYS A 52 -18.24 -9.22 -5.58
CA LYS A 52 -19.70 -9.22 -5.77
C LYS A 52 -20.35 -9.67 -4.45
N PRO A 53 -21.27 -8.88 -3.86
CA PRO A 53 -21.90 -9.25 -2.62
C PRO A 53 -22.65 -10.57 -2.80
N VAL A 54 -22.29 -11.57 -1.98
CA VAL A 54 -23.02 -12.83 -1.93
C VAL A 54 -24.32 -12.61 -1.18
N LYS A 55 -25.45 -12.90 -1.84
CA LYS A 55 -26.75 -12.96 -1.17
C LYS A 55 -26.73 -14.19 -0.27
N LEU A 56 -26.69 -14.00 1.05
CA LEU A 56 -26.91 -15.09 1.98
C LEU A 56 -28.31 -15.65 1.74
N ALA A 57 -28.40 -16.90 1.27
CA ALA A 57 -29.64 -17.56 0.88
C ALA A 57 -30.70 -17.63 2.00
N ARG A 58 -30.29 -17.37 3.24
CA ARG A 58 -31.13 -17.40 4.43
C ARG A 58 -30.88 -16.15 5.27
N ARG A 59 -31.24 -14.97 4.74
CA ARG A 59 -31.54 -13.83 5.63
C ARG A 59 -32.80 -14.18 6.41
N LYS A 60 -32.65 -14.96 7.49
CA LYS A 60 -33.66 -14.92 8.55
C LYS A 60 -33.60 -13.51 9.10
N ILE A 61 -34.73 -12.82 9.06
CA ILE A 61 -34.92 -11.59 9.83
C ILE A 61 -34.64 -12.01 11.26
N VAL A 62 -33.58 -11.46 11.85
CA VAL A 62 -33.22 -11.75 13.24
C VAL A 62 -34.17 -10.91 14.08
N ASP A 63 -35.04 -11.58 14.82
CA ASP A 63 -35.94 -10.91 15.76
C ASP A 63 -35.19 -10.53 17.04
N ILE A 64 -35.70 -9.54 17.76
CA ILE A 64 -35.12 -9.02 19.00
C ILE A 64 -34.82 -10.15 19.99
N ASP A 65 -35.72 -11.12 20.13
CA ASP A 65 -35.55 -12.26 21.03
C ASP A 65 -34.33 -13.12 20.66
N GLN A 66 -34.02 -13.25 19.37
CA GLN A 66 -32.86 -14.00 18.89
C GLN A 66 -31.56 -13.24 19.14
N ILE A 67 -31.60 -11.90 19.14
CA ILE A 67 -30.46 -11.06 19.46
C ILE A 67 -30.13 -11.19 20.95
N GLU A 68 -31.13 -11.06 21.83
CA GLU A 68 -30.94 -11.17 23.28
C GLU A 68 -30.44 -12.56 23.69
N ALA A 69 -30.99 -13.62 23.09
CA ALA A 69 -30.54 -14.99 23.34
C ALA A 69 -29.07 -15.21 22.93
N ALA A 70 -28.63 -14.63 21.80
CA ALA A 70 -27.25 -14.73 21.34
C ALA A 70 -26.28 -13.95 22.24
N ILE A 71 -26.69 -12.78 22.75
CA ILE A 71 -25.90 -12.00 23.71
C ILE A 71 -25.75 -12.75 25.03
N ALA A 72 -26.83 -13.37 25.52
CA ALA A 72 -26.81 -14.18 26.74
C ALA A 72 -25.88 -15.40 26.60
N ALA A 73 -25.94 -16.12 25.48
CA ALA A 73 -25.12 -17.30 25.22
C ALA A 73 -23.60 -17.01 25.09
N GLY A 74 -23.21 -15.76 24.82
CA GLY A 74 -21.80 -15.34 24.74
C GLY A 74 -21.19 -14.83 26.05
N ARG A 75 -21.94 -14.85 27.16
CA ARG A 75 -21.49 -14.38 28.48
C ARG A 75 -21.04 -15.49 29.44
N ASP A 76 -21.16 -16.76 29.03
CA ASP A 76 -20.59 -17.92 29.76
C ASP A 76 -19.12 -18.16 29.40
#